data_AF-A0A9E5YYV8-F1
#
_entry.id   AF-A0A9E5YYV8-F1
#
_cell.length_a   1.000
_cell.length_b   1.000
_cell.length_c   1.000
_cell.angle_alpha   90.00
_cell.angle_beta   90.00
_cell.angle_gamma   90.00
#
_symmetry.space_group_name_H-M   'P 1'
#
loop_
_entity.id
_entity.type
_entity.pdbx_description
1 polymer ?
#
loop_
_entity_poly.entity_id
_entity_poly.type
_entity_poly.pdbx_seq_one_letter_code
_entity_poly.pdbx_strand_id
1 'polypeptide(L)' 'EFIGRGLGGYLLRWGVDQAWTGNPERVWVHTCTEDHAAALPAYQKIGFEPYEQHTEIIDDPAALFAE' A
#
# COMPACT_ATOMS: atom_id res chain seq x y z
N GLU A 1 -19.17 2.27 -4.38
CA GLU A 1 -19.99 1.13 -3.94
C GLU A 1 -19.35 0.29 -2.81
N PHE A 2 -18.03 0.04 -2.82
CA PHE A 2 -17.40 -0.92 -1.89
C PHE A 2 -16.60 -0.31 -0.71
N ILE A 3 -16.47 1.01 -0.64
CA ILE A 3 -15.74 1.71 0.43
C ILE A 3 -16.56 1.70 1.72
N GLY A 4 -15.89 1.56 2.87
CA GLY A 4 -16.53 1.61 4.20
C GLY A 4 -17.25 0.32 4.62
N ARG A 5 -17.15 -0.76 3.83
CA ARG A 5 -17.83 -2.04 4.08
C ARG A 5 -16.99 -3.07 4.84
N GLY A 6 -15.80 -2.69 5.32
CA GLY A 6 -14.87 -3.62 5.99
C GLY A 6 -14.12 -4.59 5.07
N LEU A 7 -14.39 -4.57 3.76
CA LEU A 7 -13.80 -5.52 2.80
C LEU A 7 -12.28 -5.39 2.66
N GLY A 8 -11.75 -4.17 2.76
CA GLY A 8 -10.30 -3.93 2.63
C GLY A 8 -9.48 -4.64 3.70
N GLY A 9 -9.94 -4.64 4.95
CA GLY A 9 -9.25 -5.34 6.04
C GLY A 9 -9.22 -6.85 5.85
N TYR A 10 -10.32 -7.43 5.37
CA TYR A 10 -10.39 -8.86 5.05
C TYR A 10 -9.40 -9.23 3.93
N LEU A 11 -9.45 -8.51 2.80
CA LEU A 11 -8.57 -8.76 1.67
C LEU A 11 -7.09 -8.60 2.04
N LEU A 12 -6.76 -7.54 2.78
CA LEU A 12 -5.40 -7.25 3.18
C LEU A 12 -4.84 -8.35 4.09
N ARG A 13 -5.63 -8.82 5.07
CA ARG A 13 -5.21 -9.90 5.97
C ARG A 13 -4.99 -11.21 5.21
N TRP A 14 -5.92 -11.56 4.34
CA TRP A 14 -5.76 -12.73 3.47
C TRP A 14 -4.49 -12.62 2.62
N GLY A 15 -4.22 -11.47 2.01
CA GLY A 15 -3.02 -11.25 1.20
C GLY A 15 -1.72 -11.40 2.00
N VAL A 16 -1.68 -10.88 3.23
CA VAL A 16 -0.53 -11.07 4.14
C VAL A 16 -0.37 -12.54 4.51
N ASP A 17 -1.45 -13.22 4.89
CA ASP A 17 -1.41 -14.65 5.22
C ASP A 17 -0.88 -15.47 4.04
N GLN A 18 -1.31 -15.16 2.81
CA GLN A 18 -0.80 -15.80 1.59
C GLN A 18 0.68 -15.50 1.36
N ALA A 19 1.14 -14.26 1.53
CA ALA A 19 2.54 -13.91 1.36
C ALA A 19 3.45 -14.73 2.29
N TRP A 20 3.02 -14.95 3.54
CA TRP A 20 3.78 -15.76 4.51
C TRP A 20 3.83 -17.25 4.19
N THR A 21 2.93 -17.79 3.36
CA THR A 21 3.03 -19.19 2.89
C THR A 21 4.29 -19.45 2.07
N GLY A 22 4.87 -18.42 1.45
CA GLY A 22 6.15 -18.49 0.75
C GLY A 22 7.36 -18.47 1.68
N ASN A 23 7.16 -18.45 3.00
CA ASN A 23 8.20 -18.35 4.03
C ASN A 23 9.23 -17.22 3.76
N PRO A 24 8.77 -15.98 3.44
CA PRO A 24 9.67 -14.85 3.24
C PRO A 24 10.34 -14.46 4.55
N GLU A 25 11.49 -13.79 4.48
CA GLU A 25 12.09 -13.16 5.67
C GLU A 25 11.31 -11.89 6.09
N ARG A 26 10.68 -11.22 5.12
CA ARG A 26 9.90 -10.00 5.33
C ARG A 26 8.88 -9.79 4.21
N VAL A 27 7.74 -9.21 4.55
CA VAL A 27 6.72 -8.73 3.60
C VAL A 27 6.73 -7.21 3.60
N TRP A 28 6.69 -6.63 2.41
CA TRP A 28 6.71 -5.18 2.19
C TRP A 28 5.40 -4.69 1.59
N VAL A 29 5.05 -3.45 1.91
CA VAL A 29 4.04 -2.68 1.19
C VAL A 29 4.55 -1.26 1.03
N HIS A 30 4.41 -0.72 -0.18
CA HIS A 30 4.65 0.70 -0.45
C HIS A 30 3.30 1.41 -0.45
N THR A 31 3.24 2.58 0.16
CA THR A 31 2.07 3.45 0.16
C THR A 31 2.53 4.90 0.09
N CYS A 32 1.75 5.75 -0.58
CA CYS A 32 2.09 7.16 -0.79
C CYS A 32 0.92 8.08 -0.44
N THR A 33 1.14 9.39 -0.61
CA THR A 33 0.16 10.44 -0.29
C THR A 33 -1.05 10.43 -1.21
N GLU A 34 -0.93 9.84 -2.39
CA GLU A 34 -1.97 9.71 -3.41
C GLU A 34 -2.92 8.54 -3.12
N ASP A 35 -2.52 7.62 -2.25
CA ASP A 35 -3.38 6.54 -1.80
C ASP A 35 -4.56 7.06 -0.95
N HIS A 36 -5.56 6.20 -0.74
CA HIS A 36 -6.65 6.53 0.16
C HIS A 36 -6.11 6.80 1.57
N ALA A 37 -6.58 7.86 2.23
CA ALA A 37 -6.15 8.26 3.59
C ALA A 37 -6.31 7.17 4.70
N ALA A 38 -6.94 6.05 4.37
CA ALA A 38 -7.12 4.91 5.25
C ALA A 38 -6.04 3.81 5.06
N ALA A 39 -5.19 3.93 4.04
CA ALA A 39 -4.20 2.93 3.65
C ALA A 39 -3.16 2.71 4.75
N LEU A 40 -2.38 3.74 5.10
CA LEU A 40 -1.36 3.65 6.15
C LEU A 40 -1.92 3.12 7.49
N PRO A 41 -3.03 3.66 8.04
CA PRO A 41 -3.64 3.09 9.25
C PRO A 41 -4.12 1.64 9.09
N ALA A 42 -4.57 1.23 7.90
CA ALA A 42 -5.01 -0.15 7.66
C ALA A 42 -3.82 -1.12 7.67
N TYR A 43 -2.69 -0.75 7.05
CA TYR A 43 -1.46 -1.54 7.09
C TYR A 43 -0.93 -1.66 8.54
N GLN A 44 -0.89 -0.55 9.27
CA GLN A 44 -0.43 -0.54 10.67
C GLN A 44 -1.29 -1.43 11.59
N LYS A 45 -2.62 -1.44 11.40
CA LYS A 45 -3.55 -2.28 12.18
C LYS A 45 -3.31 -3.78 12.04
N ILE A 46 -2.62 -4.21 10.99
CA ILE A 46 -2.34 -5.63 10.74
C ILE A 46 -0.86 -6.00 10.94
N GLY A 47 -0.07 -5.10 11.51
CA GLY A 47 1.31 -5.37 11.95
C GLY A 47 2.41 -4.88 11.01
N PHE A 48 2.09 -4.10 9.96
CA PHE A 48 3.14 -3.37 9.25
C PHE A 48 3.64 -2.19 10.07
N GLU A 49 4.95 -1.95 10.02
CA GLU A 49 5.60 -0.81 10.65
C GLU A 49 6.32 0.02 9.58
N PRO A 50 6.34 1.36 9.68
CA PRO A 50 7.13 2.19 8.78
C PRO A 50 8.60 1.80 8.85
N TYR A 51 9.17 1.45 7.70
CA TYR A 51 10.58 1.09 7.58
C TYR A 51 11.39 2.16 6.84
N GLU A 52 10.82 2.72 5.78
CA GLU A 52 11.45 3.75 4.96
C GLU A 52 10.39 4.76 4.50
N GLN A 53 10.79 6.02 4.36
CA GLN A 53 9.98 7.10 3.83
C GLN A 53 10.88 8.02 3.00
N HIS A 54 10.43 8.37 1.81
CA HIS A 54 11.07 9.34 0.93
C HIS A 54 10.02 10.23 0.26
N THR A 55 10.47 11.33 -0.31
CA THR A 55 9.65 12.22 -1.14
C THR A 55 10.14 12.12 -2.57
N GLU A 56 9.26 11.74 -3.48
CA GLU A 56 9.57 11.68 -4.91
C GLU A 56 8.94 12.89 -5.63
N ILE A 57 9.66 13.42 -6.61
CA ILE A 57 9.11 14.36 -7.58
C ILE A 57 8.86 13.54 -8.84
N ILE A 58 7.59 13.40 -9.20
CA ILE A 58 7.17 12.70 -10.41
C ILE A 58 6.98 13.76 -11.49
N ASP A 59 7.75 13.67 -12.57
CA ASP A 59 7.58 14.53 -13.73
C ASP A 59 6.20 14.31 -14.35
N ASP A 60 5.57 15.39 -14.85
CA ASP A 60 4.27 15.29 -15.51
C ASP A 60 4.37 14.36 -16.73
N PRO A 61 3.65 13.21 -16.74
CA PRO A 61 3.70 12.28 -17.87
C PRO A 61 3.27 12.94 -19.18
N ALA A 62 2.40 13.96 -19.13
CA ALA A 62 1.94 14.69 -20.31
C ALA A 62 3.07 15.55 -20.92
N ALA A 63 4.04 16.00 -20.11
CA ALA A 63 5.19 16.75 -20.59
C ALA A 63 6.18 15.88 -21.39
N LEU A 64 6.11 14.54 -21.25
CA LEU A 64 6.96 13.59 -21.99
C LEU A 64 6.50 13.35 -23.44
N PHE A 65 5.30 13.83 -23.82
CA PHE A 65 4.72 13.62 -25.16
C PHE A 65 4.51 14.92 -25.93
N ALA A 66 4.97 16.05 -25.40
CA ALA A 66 4.90 17.35 -26.05
C ALA A 66 6.18 17.63 -26.88
N GLU A 67 6.35 16.89 -27.98
CA GLU A 67 7.27 17.23 -29.09
C GLU A 67 6.55 17.09 -30.44
#